data_AF-K1U304-F1
#
_entry.id   AF-K1U304-F1
#
_cell.length_a   1.000
_cell.length_b   1.000
_cell.length_c   1.000
_cell.angle_alpha   90.00
_cell.angle_beta   90.00
_cell.angle_gamma   90.00
#
_symmetry.space_group_name_H-M   'P 1'
#
loop_
_entity.id
_entity.type
_entity.pdbx_description
1 polymer ?
#
loop_
_entity_poly.entity_id
_entity_poly.type
_entity_poly.pdbx_seq_one_letter_code
_entity_poly.pdbx_strand_id
1 'polypeptide(L)' 'MQGSSEEFKKDERVQGLLSHPWTTVYTEDEGNGFIVKDLYFSGVPILMLISPDGITLARGYTKAYEEVKNLLDRNLGNK' A
#
# COMPACT_ATOMS: atom_id res chain seq x y z
N MET A 1 16.85 -6.58 -13.17
CA MET A 1 15.97 -6.06 -14.24
C MET A 1 15.17 -4.93 -13.64
N GLN A 2 15.51 -3.68 -13.95
CA GLN A 2 14.68 -2.51 -13.63
C GLN A 2 13.92 -2.17 -14.91
N GLY A 3 12.65 -2.56 -14.99
CA GLY A 3 11.74 -2.00 -15.99
C GLY A 3 11.49 -0.53 -15.67
N SER A 4 11.42 0.31 -16.68
CA SER A 4 11.14 1.74 -16.49
C SER A 4 9.76 1.91 -15.84
N SER A 5 9.59 2.90 -14.95
CA SER A 5 8.31 3.20 -14.27
C SER A 5 7.14 3.35 -15.24
N GLU A 6 7.42 3.75 -16.49
CA GLU A 6 6.47 3.87 -17.60
C GLU A 6 5.95 2.51 -18.12
N GLU A 7 6.75 1.44 -18.06
CA GLU A 7 6.31 0.09 -18.47
C GLU A 7 5.38 -0.53 -17.42
N PHE A 8 5.67 -0.29 -16.13
CA PHE A 8 4.83 -0.75 -15.03
C PHE A 8 3.44 -0.12 -15.06
N LYS A 9 3.33 1.15 -15.47
CA LYS A 9 2.05 1.82 -15.65
C LYS A 9 1.18 1.17 -16.73
N LYS A 10 1.71 0.39 -17.67
CA LYS A 10 0.91 -0.24 -18.74
C LYS A 10 0.37 -1.63 -18.37
N ASP A 11 0.80 -2.20 -17.25
CA ASP A 11 0.33 -3.51 -16.78
C ASP A 11 -1.10 -3.40 -16.22
N GLU A 12 -2.03 -4.20 -16.73
CA GLU A 12 -3.44 -4.20 -16.30
C GLU A 12 -3.60 -4.49 -14.80
N ARG A 13 -2.71 -5.29 -14.20
CA ARG A 13 -2.69 -5.59 -12.77
C ARG A 13 -2.29 -4.37 -11.94
N VAL A 14 -1.47 -3.50 -12.51
CA VAL A 14 -1.03 -2.24 -11.90
C VAL A 14 -2.08 -1.15 -12.15
N GLN A 15 -2.76 -1.16 -13.30
CA GLN A 15 -3.84 -0.20 -13.60
C GLN A 15 -4.99 -0.28 -12.60
N GLY A 16 -5.39 -1.47 -12.14
CA GLY A 16 -6.38 -1.61 -11.07
C GLY A 16 -5.93 -1.03 -9.72
N LEU A 17 -4.62 -0.99 -9.47
CA LEU A 17 -4.05 -0.28 -8.33
C LEU A 17 -3.96 1.22 -8.59
N LEU A 18 -3.74 1.67 -9.83
CA LEU A 18 -3.64 3.10 -10.17
C LEU A 18 -5.01 3.80 -10.30
N SER A 19 -6.07 3.07 -10.62
CA SER A 19 -7.44 3.60 -10.76
C SER A 19 -8.15 3.82 -9.42
N HIS A 20 -7.39 3.83 -8.34
CA HIS A 20 -7.89 3.93 -6.98
C HIS A 20 -8.20 5.40 -6.60
N PRO A 21 -9.24 5.70 -5.79
CA PRO A 21 -9.58 7.09 -5.42
C PRO A 21 -8.62 7.74 -4.41
N TRP A 22 -7.58 7.02 -3.98
CA TRP A 22 -6.61 7.40 -2.96
C TRP A 22 -5.46 8.16 -3.62
N THR A 23 -4.74 8.98 -2.85
CA THR A 23 -3.59 9.72 -3.38
C THR A 23 -2.40 8.81 -3.58
N THR A 24 -1.83 8.80 -4.79
CA THR A 24 -0.55 8.13 -5.07
C THR A 24 0.60 9.04 -4.66
N VAL A 25 1.54 8.52 -3.88
CA VAL A 25 2.79 9.19 -3.50
C VAL A 25 3.98 8.40 -4.02
N TYR A 26 4.99 9.08 -4.57
CA TYR A 26 6.19 8.44 -5.11
C TYR A 26 7.33 8.51 -4.10
N THR A 27 8.00 7.39 -3.86
CA THR A 27 9.13 7.31 -2.92
C THR A 27 10.39 8.02 -3.42
N GLU A 28 10.42 8.37 -4.70
CA GLU A 28 11.50 9.10 -5.37
C GLU A 28 11.45 10.61 -5.07
N ASP A 29 10.31 11.13 -4.60
CA ASP A 29 10.17 12.54 -4.24
C ASP A 29 11.02 12.86 -2.99
N GLU A 30 11.63 14.05 -2.98
CA GLU A 30 12.64 14.47 -1.98
C GLU A 30 12.14 14.42 -0.52
N GLY A 31 10.82 14.48 -0.30
CA GLY A 31 10.18 14.35 1.02
C GLY A 31 9.76 12.93 1.41
N ASN A 32 9.77 11.97 0.49
CA ASN A 32 9.15 10.65 0.67
C ASN A 32 10.17 9.51 0.83
N GLY A 33 11.47 9.81 0.73
CA GLY A 33 12.53 8.79 0.86
C GLY A 33 12.51 8.03 2.20
N PHE A 34 11.91 8.61 3.24
CA PHE A 34 11.71 7.95 4.54
C PHE A 34 10.76 6.74 4.43
N ILE A 35 9.83 6.73 3.48
CA ILE A 35 8.85 5.63 3.31
C ILE A 35 9.59 4.31 3.05
N VAL A 36 10.65 4.32 2.26
CA VAL A 36 11.42 3.10 1.95
C VAL A 36 12.32 2.71 3.13
N LYS A 37 12.94 3.71 3.77
CA LYS A 37 13.96 3.51 4.82
C LYS A 37 13.34 3.13 6.16
N ASP A 38 12.31 3.84 6.57
CA ASP A 38 11.78 3.79 7.94
C ASP A 38 10.61 2.82 8.05
N LEU A 39 9.82 2.65 6.98
CA LEU A 39 8.74 1.65 6.96
C LEU A 39 9.24 0.24 6.54
N TYR A 40 10.54 0.11 6.28
CA TYR A 40 11.30 -1.13 6.09
C TYR A 40 10.59 -2.14 5.19
N PHE A 41 10.60 -1.87 3.88
CA PHE A 41 10.00 -2.76 2.90
C PHE A 41 10.90 -3.97 2.65
N SER A 42 10.54 -5.14 3.21
CA SER A 42 11.25 -6.40 2.96
C SER A 42 10.98 -7.00 1.57
N GLY A 43 10.21 -6.29 0.73
CA GLY A 43 9.80 -6.69 -0.60
C GLY A 43 8.53 -5.97 -1.02
N VAL A 44 8.27 -5.92 -2.33
CA VAL A 44 7.03 -5.43 -2.93
C VAL A 44 6.27 -6.60 -3.59
N PRO A 45 4.93 -6.63 -3.55
CA PRO A 45 4.02 -5.65 -2.95
C PRO A 45 3.98 -5.71 -1.42
N ILE A 46 3.78 -4.56 -0.78
CA ILE A 46 3.57 -4.44 0.67
C ILE A 46 2.25 -3.71 0.95
N LEU A 47 1.57 -4.15 2.02
CA LEU A 47 0.42 -3.47 2.58
C LEU A 47 0.72 -3.11 4.03
N MET A 48 0.29 -1.93 4.45
CA MET A 48 0.37 -1.47 5.84
C MET A 48 -0.96 -0.89 6.27
N LEU A 49 -1.33 -1.18 7.50
CA LEU A 49 -2.49 -0.63 8.18
C LEU A 49 -2.00 0.29 9.30
N ILE A 50 -2.38 1.56 9.23
CA ILE A 50 -1.94 2.60 10.16
C ILE A 50 -3.19 3.20 10.83
N SER A 51 -3.14 3.38 12.15
CA SER A 51 -4.22 4.05 12.90
C SER A 51 -4.27 5.55 12.60
N PRO A 52 -5.38 6.24 12.92
CA PRO A 52 -5.45 7.70 12.82
C PRO A 52 -4.38 8.44 13.64
N ASP A 53 -3.90 7.81 14.73
CA ASP A 53 -2.83 8.34 15.58
C ASP A 53 -1.42 8.13 15.01
N GLY A 54 -1.31 7.55 13.80
CA GLY A 54 -0.04 7.30 13.13
C GLY A 54 0.67 6.01 13.58
N ILE A 55 -0.03 5.09 14.28
CA ILE A 55 0.56 3.84 14.77
C ILE A 55 0.38 2.74 13.73
N THR A 56 1.45 2.04 13.36
CA THR A 56 1.37 0.85 12.49
C THR A 56 0.73 -0.32 13.23
N LEU A 57 -0.49 -0.69 12.83
CA LEU A 57 -1.26 -1.79 13.40
C LEU A 57 -0.89 -3.14 12.78
N ALA A 58 -0.69 -3.17 11.46
CA ALA A 58 -0.26 -4.36 10.73
C ALA A 58 0.58 -3.99 9.50
N ARG A 59 1.48 -4.89 9.10
CA ARG A 59 2.35 -4.72 7.93
C ARG A 59 2.61 -6.06 7.23
N GLY A 60 2.98 -5.98 5.96
CA GLY A 60 3.17 -7.14 5.09
C GLY A 60 1.84 -7.57 4.46
N TYR A 61 1.89 -8.08 3.23
CA TYR A 61 0.71 -8.28 2.40
C TYR A 61 -0.37 -9.13 3.09
N THR A 62 -0.05 -10.39 3.44
CA THR A 62 -1.03 -11.34 3.99
C THR A 62 -1.65 -10.86 5.30
N LYS A 63 -0.80 -10.51 6.29
CA LYS A 63 -1.27 -10.12 7.63
C LYS A 63 -2.07 -8.82 7.60
N ALA A 64 -1.58 -7.80 6.89
CA ALA A 64 -2.29 -6.54 6.80
C ALA A 64 -3.61 -6.69 6.03
N TYR A 65 -3.66 -7.54 5.00
CA TYR A 65 -4.87 -7.79 4.23
C TYR A 65 -5.96 -8.45 5.09
N GLU A 66 -5.61 -9.49 5.85
CA GLU A 66 -6.55 -10.16 6.76
C GLU A 66 -7.11 -9.19 7.82
N GLU A 67 -6.25 -8.35 8.40
CA GLU A 67 -6.67 -7.37 9.40
C GLU A 67 -7.60 -6.30 8.80
N VAL A 68 -7.27 -5.78 7.62
CA VAL A 68 -8.12 -4.84 6.88
C VAL A 68 -9.46 -5.48 6.56
N LYS A 69 -9.47 -6.70 6.02
CA LYS A 69 -10.71 -7.43 5.71
C LYS A 69 -11.58 -7.59 6.96
N ASN A 70 -11.01 -8.06 8.06
CA ASN A 70 -11.75 -8.24 9.32
C ASN A 70 -12.33 -6.92 9.85
N LEU A 71 -11.59 -5.82 9.76
CA LEU A 71 -12.09 -4.50 10.16
C LEU A 71 -13.22 -4.01 9.27
N LEU A 72 -13.11 -4.19 7.95
CA LEU A 72 -14.18 -3.82 7.02
C LEU A 72 -15.41 -4.70 7.24
N ASP A 73 -15.26 -6.01 7.39
CA ASP A 73 -16.38 -6.93 7.64
C ASP A 73 -17.11 -6.58 8.95
N ARG A 74 -16.38 -6.22 10.01
CA ARG A 74 -16.97 -5.79 11.29
C ARG A 74 -17.72 -4.47 11.20
N ASN A 75 -17.18 -3.49 10.46
CA ASN A 75 -17.70 -2.12 10.45
C ASN A 75 -18.66 -1.82 9.30
N LEU A 76 -18.56 -2.58 8.20
CA LEU A 76 -19.29 -2.36 6.94
C LEU A 76 -20.02 -3.61 6.46
N GLY A 77 -19.73 -4.81 6.99
CA GLY A 77 -20.29 -6.08 6.55
C GLY A 77 -21.76 -6.34 6.90
N ASN A 78 -22.52 -5.31 7.26
CA ASN A 78 -23.97 -5.38 7.40
C ASN A 78 -24.64 -4.40 6.41
N LYS A 79 -24.91 -4.90 5.20
CA LYS A 79 -26.03 -4.49 4.34
C LYS A 79 -26.60 -5.73 3.67
#